data_AF-A0A224YKI2-F1
#
_entry.id   AF-A0A224YKI2-F1
#
_cell.length_a   1.000
_cell.length_b   1.000
_cell.length_c   1.000
_cell.angle_alpha   90.00
_cell.angle_beta   90.00
_cell.angle_gamma   90.00
#
_symmetry.space_group_name_H-M   'P 1'
#
loop_
_entity.id
_entity.type
_entity.pdbx_description
1 polymer ?
#
loop_
_entity_poly.entity_id
_entity_poly.type
_entity_poly.pdbx_seq_one_letter_code
_entity_poly.pdbx_strand_id
1 'polypeptide(L)'
;MEQQVTKMTAVVNNLAAVVDLHNTSSSLRVNEVPFTTWPVERFYDTACEIAASFAKELGVKKCIVEEVARQTDEKTLSFYVTVWTYQAYIDADTELSLEAMVLEVGLK
;
A
#
# COMPACT_ATOMS: atom_id res chain seq x y z
N MET A 1 1.80 9.76 6.18
CA MET A 1 2.32 8.44 5.80
C MET A 1 2.09 7.37 6.87
N GLU A 2 2.53 7.53 8.13
CA GLU A 2 2.28 6.50 9.17
C GLU A 2 0.80 6.10 9.30
N GLN A 3 -0.08 7.09 9.47
CA GLN A 3 -1.53 6.84 9.54
C GLN A 3 -2.08 6.15 8.28
N GLN A 4 -1.52 6.46 7.10
CA GLN A 4 -1.93 5.83 5.84
C GLN A 4 -1.53 4.35 5.83
N VAL A 5 -0.28 4.04 6.20
CA VAL A 5 0.20 2.65 6.32
C VAL A 5 -0.66 1.87 7.32
N THR A 6 -0.94 2.42 8.50
CA THR A 6 -1.81 1.75 9.49
C THR A 6 -3.20 1.45 8.94
N LYS A 7 -3.81 2.40 8.22
CA LYS A 7 -5.11 2.19 7.58
C LYS A 7 -5.04 1.11 6.49
N MET A 8 -4.00 1.13 5.66
CA MET A 8 -3.80 0.13 4.60
C MET A 8 -3.60 -1.26 5.19
N THR A 9 -2.79 -1.41 6.24
CA THR A 9 -2.62 -2.69 6.95
C THR A 9 -3.93 -3.19 7.52
N ALA A 10 -4.76 -2.30 8.10
CA ALA A 10 -6.09 -2.69 8.58
C ALA A 10 -7.00 -3.18 7.43
N VAL A 11 -6.96 -2.52 6.27
CA VAL A 11 -7.70 -2.97 5.07
C VAL A 11 -7.21 -4.34 4.61
N VAL A 12 -5.90 -4.55 4.50
CA VAL A 12 -5.30 -5.83 4.10
C VAL A 12 -5.72 -6.96 5.05
N ASN A 13 -5.71 -6.72 6.36
CA ASN A 13 -6.15 -7.71 7.35
C ASN A 13 -7.64 -8.06 7.19
N ASN A 14 -8.49 -7.08 6.90
CA ASN A 14 -9.90 -7.33 6.63
C ASN A 14 -10.08 -8.12 5.33
N LEU A 15 -9.32 -7.80 4.29
CA LEU A 15 -9.35 -8.54 3.03
C LEU A 15 -8.88 -9.98 3.18
N ALA A 16 -7.88 -10.26 4.02
CA ALA A 16 -7.45 -11.62 4.33
C ALA A 16 -8.62 -12.45 4.90
N ALA A 17 -9.38 -11.89 5.84
CA ALA A 17 -10.57 -12.55 6.39
C ALA A 17 -11.66 -12.77 5.31
N VAL A 18 -11.80 -11.87 4.34
CA VAL A 18 -12.73 -12.00 3.21
C VAL A 18 -12.29 -13.13 2.27
N VAL A 19 -10.99 -13.23 1.96
CA VAL A 19 -10.42 -14.32 1.16
C VAL A 19 -10.64 -15.67 1.85
N ASP A 20 -10.37 -15.76 3.16
CA ASP A 20 -10.58 -16.99 3.94
C ASP A 20 -12.05 -17.44 3.93
N LEU A 21 -12.97 -16.49 4.10
CA LEU A 21 -14.40 -16.75 4.02
C LEU A 21 -14.82 -17.21 2.62
N HIS A 22 -14.34 -16.54 1.57
CA HIS A 22 -14.60 -16.89 0.17
C HIS A 22 -14.11 -18.31 -0.16
N ASN A 23 -12.93 -18.67 0.34
CA ASN A 23 -12.33 -19.99 0.10
C ASN A 23 -13.07 -21.12 0.80
N THR A 24 -13.59 -20.88 2.01
CA THR A 24 -14.27 -21.89 2.84
C THR A 24 -15.75 -22.09 2.49
N SER A 25 -16.39 -21.10 1.85
CA SER A 25 -17.80 -21.15 1.50
C SER A 25 -18.03 -21.56 0.04
N SER A 26 -18.49 -22.79 -0.18
CA SER A 26 -18.81 -23.31 -1.53
C SER A 26 -19.99 -22.59 -2.21
N SER A 27 -20.86 -21.93 -1.44
CA SER A 27 -22.05 -21.20 -1.91
C SER A 27 -21.78 -19.77 -2.42
N LEU A 28 -20.67 -19.14 -2.01
CA LEU A 28 -20.31 -17.76 -2.38
C LEU A 28 -19.52 -17.68 -3.70
N ARG A 29 -18.95 -18.81 -4.16
CA ARG A 29 -18.05 -18.88 -5.33
C ARG A 29 -18.67 -18.51 -6.68
N VAL A 30 -20.01 -18.41 -6.78
CA VAL A 30 -20.68 -18.34 -8.09
C VAL A 30 -21.40 -17.01 -8.34
N ASN A 31 -21.75 -16.21 -7.33
CA ASN A 31 -22.63 -15.03 -7.53
C ASN A 31 -22.24 -13.74 -6.80
N GLU A 32 -21.14 -13.69 -6.04
CA GLU A 32 -20.89 -12.56 -5.13
C GLU A 32 -19.41 -12.13 -5.09
N VAL A 33 -18.74 -12.09 -6.24
CA VAL A 33 -17.45 -11.40 -6.33
C VAL A 33 -17.74 -9.89 -6.12
N PRO A 34 -17.20 -9.25 -5.07
CA PRO A 34 -17.52 -7.86 -4.74
C PRO A 34 -16.82 -6.84 -5.66
N PHE A 35 -16.06 -7.33 -6.64
CA PHE A 35 -15.26 -6.54 -7.57
C PHE A 35 -15.78 -6.71 -9.00
N THR A 36 -15.54 -5.70 -9.84
CA THR A 36 -16.11 -5.68 -11.19
C THR A 36 -15.56 -6.76 -12.12
N THR A 37 -14.24 -6.97 -12.10
CA THR A 37 -13.54 -7.88 -13.02
C THR A 37 -12.51 -8.75 -12.32
N TRP A 38 -12.07 -8.41 -11.10
CA TRP A 38 -11.02 -9.15 -10.39
C TRP A 38 -11.57 -10.23 -9.45
N PRO A 39 -10.91 -11.41 -9.38
CA PRO A 39 -11.16 -12.35 -8.30
C PRO A 39 -10.69 -11.78 -6.95
N VAL A 40 -11.26 -12.29 -5.85
CA VAL A 40 -11.00 -11.79 -4.50
C VAL A 40 -9.53 -11.92 -4.10
N GLU A 41 -8.90 -13.02 -4.51
CA GLU A 41 -7.50 -13.31 -4.25
C GLU A 41 -6.59 -12.28 -4.92
N ARG A 42 -6.85 -11.94 -6.19
CA ARG A 42 -6.08 -10.92 -6.91
C ARG A 42 -6.18 -9.55 -6.22
N PHE A 43 -7.38 -9.16 -5.81
CA PHE A 43 -7.58 -7.89 -5.12
C PHE A 43 -6.81 -7.84 -3.79
N TYR A 44 -6.82 -8.93 -3.04
CA TYR A 44 -6.06 -9.06 -1.80
C TYR A 44 -4.55 -9.02 -2.03
N ASP A 45 -4.03 -9.78 -3.00
CA ASP A 45 -2.59 -9.83 -3.30
C ASP A 45 -2.08 -8.45 -3.72
N THR A 46 -2.80 -7.77 -4.62
CA THR A 46 -2.47 -6.39 -5.02
C THR A 46 -2.53 -5.43 -3.83
N ALA A 47 -3.51 -5.55 -2.94
CA ALA A 47 -3.57 -4.74 -1.71
C ALA A 47 -2.35 -4.95 -0.81
N CYS A 48 -1.87 -6.20 -0.69
CA CYS A 48 -0.67 -6.54 0.07
C CYS A 48 0.58 -5.90 -0.52
N GLU A 49 0.74 -5.98 -1.84
CA GLU A 49 1.89 -5.39 -2.55
C GLU A 49 1.95 -3.88 -2.35
N ILE A 50 0.85 -3.17 -2.56
CA ILE A 50 0.78 -1.72 -2.36
C ILE A 50 1.07 -1.38 -0.89
N ALA A 51 0.47 -2.10 0.08
CA ALA A 51 0.74 -1.87 1.50
C ALA A 51 2.21 -2.09 1.87
N ALA A 52 2.86 -3.09 1.27
CA ALA A 52 4.28 -3.37 1.47
C ALA A 52 5.18 -2.26 0.90
N SER A 53 4.86 -1.74 -0.29
CA SER A 53 5.56 -0.60 -0.90
C SER A 53 5.49 0.65 -0.01
N PHE A 54 4.30 1.00 0.48
CA PHE A 54 4.12 2.13 1.40
C PHE A 54 4.80 1.93 2.76
N ALA A 55 4.84 0.69 3.27
CA ALA A 55 5.56 0.37 4.51
C ALA A 55 7.08 0.53 4.35
N LYS A 56 7.64 0.10 3.21
CA LYS A 56 9.07 0.30 2.87
C LYS A 56 9.40 1.78 2.78
N GLU A 57 8.58 2.56 2.08
CA GLU A 57 8.76 4.01 1.95
C GLU A 57 8.73 4.69 3.32
N LEU A 58 7.78 4.30 4.19
CA LEU A 58 7.73 4.82 5.55
C LEU A 58 9.00 4.51 6.35
N GLY A 59 9.55 3.30 6.21
CA GLY A 59 10.81 2.91 6.86
C GLY A 59 11.98 3.83 6.47
N VAL A 60 12.09 4.14 5.17
CA VAL A 60 13.11 5.09 4.68
C VAL A 60 12.88 6.49 5.22
N LYS A 61 11.65 6.98 5.22
CA LYS A 61 11.33 8.30 5.79
C LYS A 61 11.68 8.38 7.28
N LYS A 62 11.41 7.34 8.07
CA LYS A 62 11.84 7.29 9.48
C LYS A 62 13.36 7.38 9.63
N CYS A 63 14.09 6.61 8.83
CA CYS A 63 15.55 6.64 8.83
C CYS A 63 16.09 8.03 8.47
N ILE A 64 15.52 8.69 7.46
CA ILE A 64 15.91 10.05 7.07
C ILE A 64 15.69 11.04 8.22
N VAL A 65 14.55 11.00 8.92
CA VAL A 65 14.26 11.90 10.04
C VAL A 65 15.30 11.72 11.17
N GLU A 66 15.66 10.48 11.48
CA GLU A 66 16.69 10.19 12.47
C GLU A 66 18.06 10.71 12.06
N GLU A 67 18.45 10.54 10.79
CA GLU A 67 19.72 11.04 10.26
C GLU A 67 19.78 12.58 10.24
N VAL A 68 18.70 13.24 9.84
CA VAL A 68 18.58 14.70 9.86
C VAL A 68 18.79 15.24 11.27
N ALA A 69 18.26 14.58 12.30
CA ALA A 69 18.44 15.00 13.69
C ALA A 69 19.89 14.91 14.18
N ARG A 70 20.74 14.11 13.53
CA ARG A 70 22.17 13.93 13.88
C ARG A 70 23.10 14.86 13.09
N GLN A 71 22.62 15.50 12.03
CA GLN A 71 23.45 16.29 11.12
C GLN A 71 23.47 17.78 11.43
N THR A 72 24.63 18.40 11.20
CA THR A 72 24.85 19.85 11.34
C THR A 72 25.41 20.48 10.04
N ASP A 73 25.82 19.66 9.07
CA ASP A 73 26.31 20.11 7.77
C ASP A 73 25.16 20.50 6.82
N GLU A 74 25.19 21.73 6.33
CA GLU A 74 24.14 22.31 5.49
C GLU A 74 23.94 21.56 4.17
N LYS A 75 25.02 21.10 3.54
CA LYS A 75 24.95 20.37 2.26
C LYS A 75 24.28 19.01 2.44
N THR A 76 24.61 18.32 3.53
CA THR A 76 24.02 17.04 3.90
C THR A 76 22.53 17.19 4.23
N LEU A 77 22.15 18.25 4.95
CA LEU A 77 20.74 18.57 5.22
C LEU A 77 19.96 18.86 3.93
N SER A 78 20.55 19.63 3.00
CA SER A 78 19.94 19.91 1.69
C SER A 78 19.74 18.64 0.85
N PHE A 79 20.69 17.71 0.90
CA PHE A 79 20.55 16.39 0.29
C PHE A 79 19.36 15.62 0.89
N TYR A 80 19.24 15.54 2.21
CA TYR A 80 18.12 14.84 2.85
C TYR A 80 16.75 15.45 2.54
N VAL A 81 16.65 16.78 2.39
CA VAL A 81 15.41 17.44 1.90
C VAL A 81 15.06 16.96 0.50
N THR A 82 16.05 16.82 -0.37
CA THR A 82 15.85 16.32 -1.75
C THR A 82 15.45 14.85 -1.77
N VAL A 83 16.06 14.03 -0.93
CA VAL A 83 15.70 12.60 -0.81
C VAL A 83 14.31 12.44 -0.20
N TRP A 84 13.91 13.30 0.75
CA TRP A 84 12.60 13.22 1.40
C TRP A 84 11.41 13.35 0.43
N THR A 85 11.57 14.17 -0.61
CA THR A 85 10.53 14.39 -1.63
C THR A 85 10.42 13.23 -2.62
N TYR A 86 11.49 12.45 -2.79
CA TYR A 86 11.51 11.29 -3.68
C TYR A 86 10.92 10.06 -2.97
N GLN A 87 9.95 9.39 -3.61
CA GLN A 87 9.30 8.18 -3.08
C GLN A 87 9.79 6.95 -3.83
N ALA A 88 11.00 6.51 -3.52
CA ALA A 88 11.70 5.47 -4.29
C ALA A 88 10.97 4.11 -4.31
N TYR A 89 10.14 3.83 -3.30
CA TYR A 89 9.41 2.56 -3.17
C TYR A 89 7.95 2.64 -3.61
N ILE A 90 7.49 3.80 -4.08
CA ILE A 90 6.17 3.97 -4.68
C ILE A 90 6.43 4.29 -6.16
N ASP A 91 6.51 3.23 -6.96
CA ASP A 91 6.72 3.33 -8.39
C ASP A 91 5.39 3.50 -9.16
N ALA A 92 5.50 3.77 -10.46
CA ALA A 92 4.34 3.95 -11.33
C ALA A 92 3.45 2.69 -11.38
N ASP A 93 4.03 1.50 -11.19
CA ASP A 93 3.27 0.24 -11.16
C ASP A 93 2.43 0.13 -9.88
N THR A 94 2.96 0.57 -8.74
CA THR A 94 2.22 0.68 -7.46
C THR A 94 1.08 1.68 -7.58
N GLU A 95 1.31 2.84 -8.21
CA GLU A 95 0.28 3.86 -8.45
C GLU A 95 -0.82 3.33 -9.38
N LEU A 96 -0.44 2.72 -10.51
CA LEU A 96 -1.37 2.12 -11.46
C LEU A 96 -2.20 1.00 -10.82
N SER A 97 -1.58 0.18 -9.97
CA SER A 97 -2.26 -0.88 -9.23
C SER A 97 -3.31 -0.32 -8.26
N LEU A 98 -2.99 0.78 -7.59
CA LEU A 98 -3.92 1.48 -6.71
C LEU A 98 -5.11 2.06 -7.48
N GLU A 99 -4.86 2.70 -8.62
CA GLU A 99 -5.91 3.22 -9.50
C GLU A 99 -6.81 2.09 -10.02
N ALA A 100 -6.22 0.96 -10.41
CA ALA A 100 -6.97 -0.22 -10.83
C ALA A 100 -7.86 -0.76 -9.70
N MET A 101 -7.36 -0.84 -8.47
CA MET A 101 -8.17 -1.26 -7.31
C MET A 101 -9.36 -0.33 -7.05
N VAL A 102 -9.18 0.99 -7.20
CA VAL A 102 -10.25 1.99 -7.04
C VAL A 102 -11.34 1.80 -8.10
N LEU A 103 -10.93 1.51 -9.35
CA LEU A 103 -11.85 1.18 -10.43
C LEU A 103 -12.62 -0.12 -10.16
N GLU A 104 -11.97 -1.14 -9.61
CA GLU A 104 -12.57 -2.45 -9.32
C GLU A 104 -13.68 -2.39 -8.26
N VAL A 105 -13.64 -1.41 -7.36
CA VAL A 105 -14.70 -1.16 -6.36
C VAL A 105 -15.72 -0.13 -6.83
N GLY A 106 -15.61 0.36 -8.08
CA GLY A 106 -16.57 1.29 -8.68
C GLY A 106 -16.50 2.73 -8.15
N LEU A 107 -15.43 3.10 -7.45
CA LEU A 107 -15.21 4.48 -7.01
C LEU A 107 -14.52 5.25 -8.16
N LYS A 108 -15.10 6.39 -8.57
CA LYS A 108 -14.54 7.33 -9.55
C LYS A 108 -14.45 8.72 -8.95
#